data_AF-A0A8T4JMM2-F1
#
_entry.id   AF-A0A8T4JMM2-F1
#
_cell.length_a   1.000
_cell.length_b   1.000
_cell.length_c   1.000
_cell.angle_alpha   90.00
_cell.angle_beta   90.00
_cell.angle_gamma   90.00
#
_symmetry.space_group_name_H-M   'P 1'
#
loop_
_entity.id
_entity.type
_entity.pdbx_description
1 polymer ?
#
loop_
_entity_poly.entity_id
_entity_poly.type
_entity_poly.pdbx_seq_one_letter_code
_entity_poly.pdbx_strand_id
1 'polypeptide(L)'
;MSEEENTTIFALRTTANREDQVMDFVTSNASRKKLEVFSVIRPHGMRGYIFVEAGTKTDAEQAAFNVPYARGILSKPVEYKEIEHMLEQVKIEVNIQKNDIVEIISGPFKREQAKVTRIDKTKEDVVVELLEAAVPIPITVRLDAVKVIRLSLIHISEPTRPF
;
A
#
# COMPACT_ATOMS: atom_id res chain seq x y z
N MET A 1 16.59 0.34 34.46
CA MET A 1 15.51 -0.66 34.33
C MET A 1 14.57 -0.11 33.28
N SER A 2 14.70 -0.58 32.04
CA SER A 2 13.75 -0.28 30.97
C SER A 2 12.56 -1.20 31.20
N GLU A 3 11.45 -0.65 31.70
CA GLU A 3 10.18 -1.36 31.67
C GLU A 3 9.84 -1.59 30.19
N GLU A 4 9.74 -2.85 29.78
CA GLU A 4 9.07 -3.20 28.54
C GLU A 4 7.60 -2.82 28.75
N GLU A 5 7.23 -1.60 28.34
CA GLU A 5 5.83 -1.18 28.33
C GLU A 5 5.08 -2.16 27.41
N ASN A 6 4.25 -3.01 28.01
CA ASN A 6 3.45 -3.99 27.30
C ASN A 6 2.36 -3.26 26.51
N THR A 7 2.69 -2.78 25.32
CA THR A 7 1.72 -2.17 24.42
C THR A 7 0.89 -3.26 23.75
N THR A 8 -0.39 -2.95 23.52
CA THR A 8 -1.31 -3.88 22.86
C THR A 8 -1.97 -3.17 21.70
N ILE A 9 -2.11 -3.88 20.59
CA ILE A 9 -2.75 -3.36 19.38
C ILE A 9 -4.22 -3.73 19.39
N PHE A 10 -5.07 -2.72 19.19
CA PHE A 10 -6.51 -2.85 19.14
C PHE A 10 -7.03 -2.42 17.77
N ALA A 11 -7.98 -3.17 17.24
CA ALA A 11 -8.66 -2.79 16.00
C ALA A 11 -9.91 -1.94 16.30
N LEU A 12 -9.95 -0.74 15.74
CA LEU A 12 -11.11 0.16 15.79
C LEU A 12 -11.90 0.04 14.49
N ARG A 13 -13.19 -0.32 14.61
CA ARG A 13 -14.10 -0.34 13.49
C ARG A 13 -14.51 1.09 13.12
N THR A 14 -14.44 1.42 11.85
CA THR A 14 -14.80 2.74 11.32
C THR A 14 -15.84 2.63 10.21
N THR A 15 -16.26 3.77 9.66
CA THR A 15 -17.05 3.82 8.44
C THR A 15 -16.08 3.81 7.25
N ALA A 16 -16.36 2.96 6.26
CA ALA A 16 -15.51 2.87 5.06
C ALA A 16 -15.39 4.24 4.36
N ASN A 17 -14.19 4.56 3.87
CA ASN A 17 -13.80 5.83 3.26
C ASN A 17 -13.77 7.04 4.23
N ARG A 18 -13.80 6.80 5.55
CA ARG A 18 -13.63 7.83 6.59
C ARG A 18 -12.53 7.48 7.59
N GLU A 19 -11.66 6.54 7.24
CA GLU A 19 -10.57 6.06 8.10
C GLU A 19 -9.60 7.18 8.46
N ASP A 20 -9.20 7.99 7.48
CA ASP A 20 -8.26 9.11 7.68
C ASP A 20 -8.86 10.14 8.65
N GLN A 21 -10.14 10.47 8.47
CA GLN A 21 -10.84 11.41 9.34
C GLN A 21 -10.96 10.86 10.78
N VAL A 22 -11.24 9.57 10.95
CA VAL A 22 -11.29 8.94 12.28
C VAL A 22 -9.91 8.95 12.93
N MET A 23 -8.85 8.64 12.17
CA MET A 23 -7.47 8.65 12.65
C MET A 23 -7.07 10.03 13.19
N ASP A 24 -7.41 11.12 12.48
CA ASP A 24 -7.15 12.48 12.93
C ASP A 24 -7.84 12.81 14.26
N PHE A 25 -9.11 12.40 14.39
CA PHE A 25 -9.88 12.61 15.62
C PHE A 25 -9.36 11.78 16.79
N VAL A 26 -9.02 10.51 16.56
CA VAL A 26 -8.46 9.62 17.59
C VAL A 26 -7.12 10.16 18.10
N THR A 27 -6.24 10.57 17.19
CA THR A 27 -4.93 11.17 17.52
C THR A 27 -5.09 12.47 18.31
N SER A 28 -6.04 13.32 17.90
CA SER A 28 -6.37 14.55 18.61
C SER A 28 -6.93 14.29 20.01
N ASN A 29 -7.80 13.29 20.16
CA ASN A 29 -8.38 12.91 21.44
C ASN A 29 -7.34 12.33 22.40
N ALA A 30 -6.48 11.43 21.92
CA ALA A 30 -5.39 10.85 22.70
C ALA A 30 -4.46 11.94 23.24
N SER A 31 -4.06 12.88 22.37
CA SER A 31 -3.19 14.01 22.74
C SER A 31 -3.84 14.94 23.77
N ARG A 32 -5.13 15.27 23.59
CA ARG A 32 -5.87 16.16 24.51
C ARG A 32 -6.08 15.57 25.88
N LYS A 33 -6.39 14.27 25.94
CA LYS A 33 -6.69 13.55 27.18
C LYS A 33 -5.43 12.96 27.84
N LYS A 34 -4.26 13.06 27.18
CA LYS A 34 -2.98 12.47 27.62
C LYS A 34 -3.11 10.97 27.90
N LEU A 35 -3.73 10.26 26.95
CA LEU A 35 -3.90 8.81 27.03
C LEU A 35 -2.62 8.10 26.60
N GLU A 36 -2.41 6.89 27.10
CA GLU A 36 -1.29 6.02 26.72
C GLU A 36 -1.57 5.35 25.35
N VAL A 37 -1.74 6.17 24.31
CA VAL A 37 -1.85 5.74 22.92
C VAL A 37 -0.56 6.10 22.20
N PHE A 38 0.14 5.09 21.71
CA PHE A 38 1.48 5.24 21.14
C PHE A 38 1.44 5.44 19.63
N SER A 39 0.57 4.71 18.94
CA SER A 39 0.43 4.80 17.49
C SER A 39 -0.99 4.56 17.02
N VAL A 40 -1.36 5.18 15.90
CA VAL A 40 -2.62 4.92 15.18
C VAL A 40 -2.25 4.70 13.72
N ILE A 41 -2.68 3.57 13.17
CA ILE A 41 -2.28 3.17 11.82
C ILE A 41 -3.50 2.78 11.00
N ARG A 42 -3.53 3.26 9.77
CA ARG A 42 -4.49 2.82 8.76
C ARG A 42 -3.89 1.64 7.96
N PRO A 43 -4.53 0.46 7.95
CA PRO A 43 -4.07 -0.64 7.11
C PRO A 43 -4.26 -0.37 5.62
N HIS A 44 -3.33 -0.89 4.81
CA HIS A 44 -3.53 -1.02 3.37
C HIS A 44 -4.34 -2.28 3.05
N GLY A 45 -5.25 -2.21 2.07
CA GLY A 45 -6.06 -3.35 1.63
C GLY A 45 -7.31 -3.65 2.48
N MET A 46 -7.44 -3.13 3.69
CA MET A 46 -8.63 -3.27 4.54
C MET A 46 -9.38 -1.94 4.68
N ARG A 47 -10.68 -1.95 4.37
CA ARG A 47 -11.57 -0.77 4.47
C ARG A 47 -12.45 -0.89 5.70
N GLY A 48 -12.69 0.25 6.38
CA GLY A 48 -13.55 0.35 7.56
C GLY A 48 -12.90 -0.08 8.87
N TYR A 49 -11.57 -0.12 8.93
CA TYR A 49 -10.81 -0.45 10.13
C TYR A 49 -9.56 0.44 10.24
N ILE A 50 -9.19 0.77 11.47
CA ILE A 50 -7.88 1.33 11.82
C ILE A 50 -7.32 0.57 13.03
N PHE A 51 -6.02 0.60 13.21
CA PHE A 51 -5.33 0.00 14.35
C PHE A 51 -4.88 1.10 15.31
N VAL A 52 -5.03 0.85 16.61
CA VAL A 52 -4.64 1.74 17.70
C VAL A 52 -3.76 0.95 18.65
N GLU A 53 -2.52 1.38 18.82
CA GLU A 53 -1.60 0.83 19.80
C GLU A 53 -1.71 1.62 21.09
N ALA A 54 -2.03 0.95 22.19
CA ALA A 54 -2.20 1.59 23.50
C ALA A 54 -1.68 0.70 24.63
N GLY A 55 -1.35 1.32 25.77
CA GLY A 55 -0.93 0.61 26.98
C GLY A 55 -2.07 -0.20 27.58
N THR A 56 -3.29 0.34 27.56
CA THR A 56 -4.47 -0.36 28.02
C THR A 56 -5.63 -0.29 27.03
N LYS A 57 -6.53 -1.28 27.11
CA LYS A 57 -7.78 -1.28 26.34
C LYS A 57 -8.64 -0.05 26.65
N THR A 58 -8.65 0.39 27.90
CA THR A 58 -9.43 1.54 28.35
C THR A 58 -8.95 2.83 27.68
N ASP A 59 -7.64 3.01 27.52
CA ASP A 59 -7.08 4.18 26.84
C ASP A 59 -7.45 4.19 25.37
N ALA A 60 -7.36 3.04 24.70
CA ALA A 60 -7.81 2.91 23.32
C ALA A 60 -9.31 3.26 23.19
N GLU A 61 -10.16 2.74 24.08
CA GLU A 61 -11.60 3.03 24.09
C GLU A 61 -11.89 4.51 24.34
N GLN A 62 -11.15 5.14 25.26
CA GLN A 62 -11.28 6.58 25.54
C GLN A 62 -10.79 7.47 24.39
N ALA A 63 -9.81 7.01 23.62
CA ALA A 63 -9.34 7.70 22.42
C ALA A 63 -10.41 7.66 21.31
N ALA A 64 -11.07 6.51 21.14
CA ALA A 64 -12.18 6.32 20.21
C ALA A 64 -13.53 6.88 20.71
N PHE A 65 -13.63 7.28 21.99
CA PHE A 65 -14.87 7.75 22.59
C PHE A 65 -15.31 9.10 21.99
N ASN A 66 -16.59 9.16 21.59
CA ASN A 66 -17.21 10.33 20.97
C ASN A 66 -16.53 10.78 19.67
N VAL A 67 -15.86 9.85 18.97
CA VAL A 67 -15.29 10.09 17.64
C VAL A 67 -16.35 9.81 16.57
N PRO A 68 -16.67 10.78 15.71
CA PRO A 68 -17.58 10.55 14.59
C PRO A 68 -17.10 9.40 13.70
N TYR A 69 -18.03 8.59 13.19
CA TYR A 69 -17.76 7.46 12.29
C TYR A 69 -16.99 6.27 12.87
N ALA A 70 -16.49 6.38 14.11
CA ALA A 70 -15.98 5.25 14.88
C ALA A 70 -17.15 4.42 15.43
N ARG A 71 -17.10 3.11 15.22
CA ARG A 71 -18.11 2.13 15.68
C ARG A 71 -17.70 1.34 16.92
N GLY A 72 -16.50 1.59 17.43
CA GLY A 72 -15.98 0.96 18.64
C GLY A 72 -14.83 -0.01 18.38
N ILE A 73 -14.12 -0.33 19.47
CA ILE A 73 -12.94 -1.18 19.46
C ILE A 73 -13.34 -2.65 19.58
N LEU A 74 -12.63 -3.53 18.86
CA LEU A 74 -12.77 -4.96 18.98
C LEU A 74 -12.20 -5.45 20.32
N SER A 75 -12.91 -6.37 20.97
CA SER A 75 -12.52 -6.88 22.29
C SER A 75 -11.25 -7.72 22.27
N LYS A 76 -10.88 -8.28 21.11
CA LYS A 76 -9.68 -9.10 20.97
C LYS A 76 -8.50 -8.20 20.55
N PRO A 77 -7.36 -8.28 21.26
CA PRO A 77 -6.13 -7.68 20.78
C PRO A 77 -5.68 -8.35 19.49
N VAL A 78 -4.94 -7.60 18.68
CA VAL A 78 -4.40 -8.06 17.39
C VAL A 78 -2.90 -8.25 17.55
N GLU A 79 -2.37 -9.37 17.09
CA GLU A 79 -0.93 -9.58 17.11
C GLU A 79 -0.25 -8.80 15.98
N TYR A 80 0.95 -8.27 16.23
CA TYR A 80 1.69 -7.52 15.21
C TYR A 80 1.91 -8.32 13.90
N LYS A 81 2.17 -9.63 14.02
CA LYS A 81 2.34 -10.54 12.87
C LYS A 81 1.12 -10.61 11.97
N GLU A 82 -0.08 -10.39 12.51
CA GLU A 82 -1.32 -10.40 11.73
C GLU A 82 -1.50 -9.12 10.91
N ILE A 83 -0.84 -8.02 11.28
CA ILE A 83 -0.98 -6.73 10.59
C ILE A 83 0.26 -6.35 9.78
N GLU A 84 1.40 -7.02 9.98
CA GLU A 84 2.66 -6.76 9.30
C GLU A 84 2.49 -6.66 7.77
N HIS A 85 1.82 -7.64 7.17
CA HIS A 85 1.53 -7.68 5.73
C HIS A 85 0.58 -6.56 5.23
N MET A 86 -0.13 -5.90 6.13
CA MET A 86 -1.04 -4.78 5.85
C MET A 86 -0.36 -3.42 6.02
N LEU A 87 0.72 -3.40 6.80
CA LEU A 87 1.58 -2.23 7.05
C LEU A 87 2.65 -2.10 5.98
N GLU A 88 3.14 -3.23 5.46
CA GLU A 88 3.94 -3.22 4.25
C GLU A 88 3.12 -2.60 3.13
N GLN A 89 3.48 -1.37 2.76
CA GLN A 89 3.20 -0.88 1.45
C GLN A 89 3.80 -1.92 0.52
N VAL A 90 2.95 -2.77 -0.05
CA VAL A 90 3.24 -3.40 -1.33
C VAL A 90 3.29 -2.24 -2.31
N LYS A 91 4.39 -1.48 -2.27
CA LYS A 91 4.96 -0.91 -3.47
C LYS A 91 5.13 -2.14 -4.33
N ILE A 92 4.12 -2.41 -5.12
CA ILE A 92 4.32 -3.13 -6.35
C ILE A 92 5.23 -2.14 -7.09
N GLU A 93 6.53 -2.18 -6.80
CA GLU A 93 7.54 -1.79 -7.75
C GLU A 93 7.23 -2.72 -8.90
N VAL A 94 6.37 -2.24 -9.79
CA VAL A 94 6.14 -2.89 -11.05
C VAL A 94 7.51 -2.80 -11.68
N ASN A 95 8.29 -3.87 -11.52
CA ASN A 95 9.66 -3.92 -11.96
C ASN A 95 9.58 -4.19 -13.46
N ILE A 96 9.05 -3.20 -14.19
CA ILE A 96 8.90 -3.23 -15.63
C ILE A 96 10.31 -3.33 -16.18
N GLN A 97 10.53 -4.30 -17.05
CA GLN A 97 11.77 -4.45 -17.78
C GLN A 97 11.57 -4.12 -19.25
N LYS A 98 12.68 -3.82 -19.91
CA LYS A 98 12.68 -3.66 -21.36
C LYS A 98 12.24 -4.98 -22.00
N ASN A 99 11.31 -4.90 -22.96
CA ASN A 99 10.62 -6.00 -23.64
C ASN A 99 9.48 -6.69 -22.87
N ASP A 100 9.11 -6.22 -21.68
CA ASP A 100 7.91 -6.72 -21.01
C ASP A 100 6.65 -6.36 -21.81
N ILE A 101 5.62 -7.20 -21.68
CA ILE A 101 4.30 -6.92 -22.23
C ILE A 101 3.45 -6.32 -21.11
N VAL A 102 2.98 -5.09 -21.36
CA VAL A 102 2.16 -4.31 -20.45
C VAL A 102 0.79 -4.02 -21.07
N GLU A 103 -0.23 -3.95 -20.24
CA GLU A 103 -1.56 -3.45 -20.59
C GLU A 103 -1.67 -2.01 -20.12
N ILE A 104 -2.16 -1.14 -20.99
CA ILE A 104 -2.41 0.26 -20.62
C ILE A 104 -3.76 0.32 -19.87
N ILE A 105 -3.76 0.79 -18.62
CA ILE A 105 -4.97 0.83 -17.79
C ILE A 105 -5.70 2.19 -17.83
N SER A 106 -5.05 3.23 -18.36
CA SER A 106 -5.60 4.59 -18.44
C SER A 106 -5.16 5.32 -19.72
N GLY A 107 -5.89 6.38 -20.09
CA GLY A 107 -5.63 7.14 -21.31
C GLY A 107 -6.36 6.60 -22.56
N PRO A 108 -6.06 7.15 -23.76
CA PRO A 108 -6.76 6.82 -25.00
C PRO A 108 -6.52 5.39 -25.49
N PHE A 109 -5.42 4.76 -25.08
CA PHE A 109 -5.04 3.39 -25.45
C PHE A 109 -5.40 2.38 -24.36
N LYS A 110 -6.42 2.66 -23.55
CA LYS A 110 -6.82 1.80 -22.44
C LYS A 110 -7.25 0.41 -22.94
N ARG A 111 -6.77 -0.65 -22.25
CA ARG A 111 -6.91 -2.09 -22.56
C ARG A 111 -6.08 -2.59 -23.74
N GLU A 112 -5.28 -1.73 -24.36
CA GLU A 112 -4.34 -2.17 -25.39
C GLU A 112 -3.13 -2.83 -24.76
N GLN A 113 -2.60 -3.85 -25.44
CA GLN A 113 -1.35 -4.50 -25.06
C GLN A 113 -0.20 -3.85 -25.81
N ALA A 114 0.87 -3.55 -25.07
CA ALA A 114 2.04 -2.89 -25.59
C ALA A 114 3.31 -3.55 -25.08
N LYS A 115 4.36 -3.53 -25.91
CA LYS A 115 5.70 -3.97 -25.57
C LYS A 115 6.52 -2.78 -25.09
N VAL A 116 7.20 -2.95 -23.96
CA VAL A 116 8.05 -1.89 -23.39
C VAL A 116 9.36 -1.79 -24.16
N THR A 117 9.69 -0.60 -24.65
CA THR A 117 10.95 -0.34 -25.36
C THR A 117 11.97 0.37 -24.49
N ARG A 118 11.53 1.33 -23.67
CA ARG A 118 12.38 2.14 -22.80
C ARG A 118 11.62 2.57 -21.54
N ILE A 119 12.33 2.68 -20.43
CA ILE A 119 11.79 3.08 -19.13
C ILE A 119 12.68 4.18 -18.57
N ASP A 120 12.10 5.31 -18.20
CA ASP A 120 12.80 6.42 -17.56
C ASP A 120 12.28 6.56 -16.11
N LYS A 121 12.90 5.82 -15.19
CA LYS A 121 12.51 5.76 -13.76
C LYS A 121 12.56 7.12 -13.05
N THR A 122 13.41 8.04 -13.50
CA THR A 122 13.53 9.40 -12.95
C THR A 122 12.34 10.30 -13.28
N LYS A 123 11.65 10.04 -14.39
CA LYS A 123 10.47 10.80 -14.83
C LYS A 123 9.16 10.04 -14.64
N GLU A 124 9.24 8.79 -14.18
CA GLU A 124 8.09 7.89 -14.06
C GLU A 124 7.35 7.70 -15.40
N ASP A 125 8.10 7.69 -16.50
CA ASP A 125 7.59 7.51 -17.86
C ASP A 125 8.10 6.18 -18.45
N VAL A 126 7.26 5.56 -19.28
CA VAL A 126 7.59 4.36 -20.06
C VAL A 126 7.21 4.55 -21.51
N VAL A 127 8.12 4.20 -22.40
CA VAL A 127 7.89 4.18 -23.85
C VAL A 127 7.48 2.76 -24.23
N VAL A 128 6.32 2.64 -24.87
CA VAL A 128 5.73 1.36 -25.26
C VAL A 128 5.32 1.38 -26.73
N GLU A 129 5.29 0.20 -27.34
CA GLU A 129 4.84 -0.03 -28.72
C GLU A 129 3.63 -0.96 -28.70
N LEU A 130 2.51 -0.54 -29.28
CA LEU A 130 1.28 -1.33 -29.32
C LEU A 130 1.47 -2.61 -30.15
N LEU A 131 0.99 -3.75 -29.64
CA LEU A 131 1.08 -5.04 -30.33
C LEU A 131 0.02 -5.21 -31.43
N GLU A 132 -1.15 -4.59 -31.28
CA GLU A 132 -2.24 -4.67 -32.27
C GLU A 132 -2.10 -3.65 -33.42
N ALA A 133 -1.11 -2.76 -33.36
CA ALA A 133 -0.89 -1.77 -34.41
C ALA A 133 -0.15 -2.37 -35.62
N ALA A 134 -0.69 -2.16 -36.82
CA ALA A 134 -0.06 -2.58 -38.07
C ALA A 134 1.31 -1.90 -38.32
N VAL A 135 1.53 -0.74 -37.70
CA VAL A 135 2.80 0.01 -37.74
C VAL A 135 3.24 0.27 -36.30
N PRO A 136 4.48 -0.10 -35.91
CA PRO A 136 4.97 0.13 -34.57
C PRO A 136 5.27 1.62 -34.36
N ILE A 137 4.43 2.30 -33.58
CA ILE A 137 4.64 3.70 -33.19
C ILE A 137 4.97 3.74 -31.70
N PRO A 138 6.14 4.29 -31.30
CA PRO A 138 6.49 4.42 -29.90
C PRO A 138 5.63 5.52 -29.25
N ILE A 139 4.90 5.16 -28.21
CA ILE A 139 4.08 6.07 -27.40
C ILE A 139 4.68 6.17 -25.99
N THR A 140 4.70 7.39 -25.44
CA THR A 140 5.13 7.62 -24.05
C THR A 140 3.90 7.65 -23.17
N VAL A 141 3.87 6.78 -22.16
CA VAL A 141 2.82 6.70 -21.15
C VAL A 141 3.44 6.73 -19.76
N ARG A 142 2.67 7.11 -18.76
CA ARG A 142 3.17 7.13 -17.38
C ARG A 142 3.29 5.70 -16.82
N LEU A 143 4.23 5.51 -15.89
CA LEU A 143 4.49 4.22 -15.26
C LEU A 143 3.28 3.72 -14.44
N ASP A 144 2.50 4.63 -13.87
CA ASP A 144 1.26 4.34 -13.13
C ASP A 144 0.08 3.94 -14.05
N ALA A 145 0.18 4.28 -15.34
CA ALA A 145 -0.85 4.02 -16.34
C ALA A 145 -0.71 2.65 -17.02
N VAL A 146 0.26 1.83 -16.61
CA VAL A 146 0.55 0.53 -17.22
C VAL A 146 0.56 -0.60 -16.18
N LYS A 147 0.14 -1.78 -16.60
CA LYS A 147 0.12 -2.99 -15.79
C LYS A 147 0.86 -4.10 -16.51
N VAL A 148 1.87 -4.71 -15.90
CA VAL A 148 2.59 -5.84 -16.51
C VAL A 148 1.67 -7.06 -16.60
N ILE A 149 1.57 -7.63 -17.81
CA ILE A 149 0.79 -8.84 -18.11
C ILE A 149 1.72 -10.06 -18.17
N ARG A 150 2.91 -9.88 -18.78
CA ARG A 150 3.92 -10.91 -18.92
C ARG A 150 5.30 -10.32 -18.63
N LEU A 151 5.89 -10.80 -17.54
CA LEU A 151 7.30 -10.60 -17.22
C LEU A 151 8.14 -11.44 -18.20
N SER A 152 9.03 -10.78 -18.93
CA SER A 152 10.06 -11.48 -19.70
C SER A 152 11.14 -11.97 -18.73
N LEU A 153 10.91 -13.12 -18.09
CA LEU A 153 11.95 -13.83 -17.36
C LEU A 153 13.00 -14.34 -18.35
N ILE A 154 14.00 -13.52 -18.64
CA ILE A 154 15.27 -13.95 -19.22
C ILE A 154 16.35 -13.73 -18.17
N HIS A 155 16.38 -14.60 -17.17
CA HIS A 155 17.63 -14.91 -16.47
C HIS A 155 18.35 -15.98 -17.31
N ILE A 156 19.15 -15.55 -18.28
CA ILE A 156 20.25 -16.40 -18.75
C ILE A 156 21.44 -15.98 -17.91
N SER A 157 21.66 -16.69 -16.81
CA SER A 157 22.95 -16.71 -16.14
C SER A 157 23.99 -17.16 -17.15
N GLU A 158 24.93 -16.29 -17.51
CA GLU A 158 26.08 -16.64 -18.33
C GLU A 158 26.80 -17.85 -17.68
N PRO A 159 27.10 -18.94 -18.41
CA PRO A 159 28.03 -19.92 -17.91
C PRO A 159 29.41 -19.27 -17.89
N THR A 160 29.94 -19.06 -16.68
CA THR A 160 31.34 -18.70 -16.45
C THR A 160 32.21 -19.69 -17.22
N ARG A 161 32.97 -19.19 -18.20
CA ARG A 161 33.94 -19.99 -18.95
C ARG A 161 35.01 -20.51 -17.98
N PRO A 162 35.26 -21.83 -17.89
CA PRO A 162 36.50 -22.30 -17.31
C PRO A 162 37.63 -22.15 -18.34
N PHE A 163 38.81 -21.80 -17.83
CA PHE A 163 40.08 -21.72 -18.54
C PHE A 163 40.49 -23.06 -19.17
#